data_AF-A0A2W5FL44-F1
#
_entry.id   AF-A0A2W5FL44-F1
#
_cell.length_a   1.000
_cell.length_b   1.000
_cell.length_c   1.000
_cell.angle_alpha   90.00
_cell.angle_beta   90.00
_cell.angle_gamma   90.00
#
_symmetry.space_group_name_H-M   'P 1'
#
loop_
_entity.id
_entity.type
_entity.pdbx_description
1 polymer ?
#
loop_
_entity_poly.entity_id
_entity_poly.type
_entity_poly.pdbx_seq_one_letter_code
_entity_poly.pdbx_strand_id
1 'polypeptide(L)'
;MDLYENMPRIDAHKQGMKYLVDVAQDLTGCRDLGMVMDIVRRAARYMTGADGATFVLRDDDKCYYADECSISPLWKGQRFPMSACISGWVMNNSRSVVIPDVYTDSRIPLDVYKRTFVRSMAMVPIRKYKALGAIGNYWSYTRYTSAEELRLLEDLASITAAAIENALLFSKLQEHIKALEGSNSELKRISSLTSP
;
A
#
# COMPACT_ATOMS: atom_id res chain seq x y z
N MET A 1 -7.33 -21.58 -0.39
CA MET A 1 -6.58 -22.28 -1.45
C MET A 1 -5.92 -21.20 -2.25
N ASP A 2 -4.64 -20.94 -2.00
CA ASP A 2 -3.95 -19.74 -2.48
C ASP A 2 -3.82 -19.77 -4.00
N LEU A 3 -4.44 -18.79 -4.65
CA LEU A 3 -4.48 -18.63 -6.12
C LEU A 3 -3.11 -18.31 -6.74
N TYR A 4 -2.02 -18.36 -5.97
CA TYR A 4 -0.74 -17.73 -6.30
C TYR A 4 0.47 -18.69 -6.32
N GLU A 5 0.32 -19.96 -5.95
CA GLU A 5 1.48 -20.85 -5.75
C GLU A 5 2.05 -21.51 -7.02
N ASN A 6 1.34 -21.55 -8.15
CA ASN A 6 1.78 -22.34 -9.31
C ASN A 6 1.54 -21.63 -10.66
N MET A 7 2.35 -20.61 -11.02
CA MET A 7 2.23 -19.96 -12.33
C MET A 7 3.60 -19.84 -13.06
N PRO A 8 3.74 -20.37 -14.30
CA PRO A 8 5.00 -20.37 -15.06
C PRO A 8 5.30 -19.01 -15.75
N ARG A 9 6.59 -18.69 -15.90
CA ARG A 9 7.12 -17.45 -16.51
C ARG A 9 7.06 -17.47 -18.06
N ILE A 10 5.97 -17.00 -18.69
CA ILE A 10 5.94 -16.56 -20.11
C ILE A 10 5.00 -15.34 -20.28
N ASP A 11 5.42 -14.35 -21.07
CA ASP A 11 4.82 -13.02 -21.37
C ASP A 11 4.44 -12.13 -20.16
N ALA A 12 5.49 -11.66 -19.47
CA ALA A 12 5.38 -10.80 -18.28
C ALA A 12 4.47 -9.57 -18.45
N HIS A 13 4.41 -8.97 -19.65
CA HIS A 13 3.58 -7.78 -19.89
C HIS A 13 2.08 -8.10 -19.97
N LYS A 14 1.68 -9.09 -20.79
CA LYS A 14 0.26 -9.49 -20.90
C LYS A 14 -0.25 -10.07 -19.59
N GLN A 15 0.58 -10.86 -18.91
CA GLN A 15 0.23 -11.43 -17.62
C GLN A 15 0.16 -10.36 -16.53
N GLY A 16 1.10 -9.40 -16.52
CA GLY A 16 1.07 -8.26 -15.59
C GLY A 16 -0.18 -7.41 -15.75
N MET A 17 -0.60 -7.14 -16.99
CA MET A 17 -1.83 -6.40 -17.27
C MET A 17 -3.08 -7.17 -16.87
N LYS A 18 -3.16 -8.48 -17.17
CA LYS A 18 -4.26 -9.33 -16.72
C LYS A 18 -4.37 -9.33 -15.19
N TYR A 19 -3.24 -9.43 -14.51
CA TYR A 19 -3.20 -9.44 -13.05
C TYR A 19 -3.61 -8.09 -12.45
N LEU A 20 -3.26 -6.96 -13.09
CA LEU A 20 -3.77 -5.64 -12.69
C LEU A 20 -5.30 -5.55 -12.79
N VAL A 21 -5.90 -6.16 -13.80
CA VAL A 21 -7.38 -6.22 -13.93
C VAL A 21 -7.99 -6.99 -12.78
N ASP A 22 -7.44 -8.16 -12.44
CA ASP A 22 -7.93 -8.98 -11.32
C ASP A 22 -7.80 -8.21 -9.98
N VAL A 23 -6.65 -7.58 -9.74
CA VAL A 23 -6.42 -6.75 -8.55
C VAL A 23 -7.38 -5.56 -8.49
N ALA A 24 -7.63 -4.90 -9.62
CA ALA A 24 -8.60 -3.80 -9.68
C ALA A 24 -10.01 -4.27 -9.30
N GLN A 25 -10.42 -5.45 -9.78
CA GLN A 25 -11.71 -6.05 -9.42
C GLN A 25 -11.79 -6.37 -7.92
N ASP A 26 -10.77 -6.99 -7.35
CA ASP A 26 -10.72 -7.30 -5.91
C ASP A 26 -10.81 -6.02 -5.06
N LEU A 27 -10.15 -4.95 -5.50
CA LEU A 27 -10.16 -3.66 -4.82
C LEU A 27 -11.53 -2.97 -4.85
N THR A 28 -12.40 -3.26 -5.83
CA THR A 28 -13.76 -2.68 -5.86
C THR A 28 -14.64 -3.15 -4.70
N GLY A 29 -14.37 -4.35 -4.15
CA GLY A 29 -15.11 -4.93 -3.04
C GLY A 29 -14.63 -4.49 -1.65
N CYS A 30 -13.54 -3.72 -1.58
CA CYS A 30 -12.92 -3.34 -0.31
C CYS A 30 -13.79 -2.34 0.47
N ARG A 31 -14.00 -2.64 1.75
CA ARG A 31 -14.85 -1.83 2.66
C ARG A 31 -14.03 -1.01 3.65
N ASP A 32 -12.78 -1.39 3.86
CA ASP A 32 -11.85 -0.73 4.78
C ASP A 32 -10.43 -0.71 4.21
N LEU A 33 -9.59 0.13 4.81
CA LEU A 33 -8.20 0.32 4.39
C LEU A 33 -7.35 -0.93 4.60
N GLY A 34 -7.68 -1.77 5.59
CA GLY A 34 -6.97 -3.01 5.87
C GLY A 34 -7.05 -3.99 4.69
N MET A 35 -8.23 -4.17 4.13
CA MET A 35 -8.44 -5.01 2.94
C MET A 35 -7.62 -4.50 1.74
N VAL A 36 -7.62 -3.17 1.52
CA VAL A 36 -6.84 -2.55 0.43
C VAL A 36 -5.35 -2.83 0.61
N MET A 37 -4.80 -2.59 1.81
CA MET A 37 -3.38 -2.81 2.09
C MET A 37 -2.99 -4.28 1.87
N ASP A 38 -3.84 -5.21 2.31
CA ASP A 38 -3.61 -6.64 2.21
C ASP A 38 -3.54 -7.15 0.76
N ILE A 39 -4.45 -6.68 -0.11
CA ILE A 39 -4.44 -7.02 -1.53
C ILE A 39 -3.22 -6.39 -2.21
N VAL A 40 -2.98 -5.10 -1.98
CA VAL A 40 -1.95 -4.35 -2.70
C VAL A 40 -0.54 -4.82 -2.36
N ARG A 41 -0.23 -5.09 -1.08
CA ARG A 41 1.11 -5.59 -0.70
C ARG A 41 1.42 -6.93 -1.36
N ARG A 42 0.43 -7.82 -1.49
CA ARG A 42 0.59 -9.13 -2.14
C ARG A 42 0.77 -8.94 -3.65
N ALA A 43 -0.12 -8.17 -4.26
CA ALA A 43 -0.06 -7.88 -5.69
C ALA A 43 1.27 -7.26 -6.11
N ALA A 44 1.73 -6.22 -5.40
CA ALA A 44 3.00 -5.56 -5.65
C ALA A 44 4.16 -6.55 -5.64
N ARG A 45 4.20 -7.45 -4.63
CA ARG A 45 5.24 -8.47 -4.52
C ARG A 45 5.21 -9.44 -5.70
N TYR A 46 4.05 -10.01 -6.01
CA TYR A 46 3.92 -11.05 -7.05
C TYR A 46 4.17 -10.50 -8.45
N MET A 47 3.61 -9.33 -8.79
CA MET A 47 3.71 -8.73 -10.14
C MET A 47 5.15 -8.44 -10.57
N THR A 48 6.04 -8.21 -9.59
CA THR A 48 7.43 -7.82 -9.85
C THR A 48 8.44 -8.89 -9.44
N GLY A 49 7.98 -10.02 -8.90
CA GLY A 49 8.84 -11.05 -8.32
C GLY A 49 9.73 -10.51 -7.20
N ALA A 50 9.20 -9.64 -6.34
CA ALA A 50 9.94 -9.07 -5.23
C ALA A 50 10.03 -10.03 -4.03
N ASP A 51 11.11 -9.88 -3.26
CA ASP A 51 11.32 -10.61 -2.01
C ASP A 51 10.55 -9.96 -0.85
N GLY A 52 10.24 -8.67 -0.98
CA GLY A 52 9.32 -7.98 -0.09
C GLY A 52 8.56 -6.86 -0.78
N ALA A 53 7.37 -6.57 -0.27
CA ALA A 53 6.62 -5.37 -0.59
C ALA A 53 6.03 -4.75 0.68
N THR A 54 6.00 -3.42 0.75
CA THR A 54 5.47 -2.66 1.88
C THR A 54 4.42 -1.67 1.41
N PHE A 55 3.36 -1.52 2.21
CA PHE A 55 2.39 -0.45 2.08
C PHE A 55 2.67 0.60 3.15
N VAL A 56 3.00 1.82 2.72
CA VAL A 56 3.37 2.93 3.60
C VAL A 56 2.30 4.01 3.52
N LEU A 57 1.82 4.49 4.65
CA LEU A 57 0.87 5.60 4.75
C LEU A 57 1.59 6.86 5.18
N ARG A 58 1.17 8.00 4.65
CA ARG A 58 1.52 9.31 5.21
C ARG A 58 0.77 9.48 6.53
N ASP A 59 1.50 9.78 7.59
CA ASP A 59 1.00 10.06 8.93
C ASP A 59 1.62 11.39 9.37
N ASP A 60 1.00 12.49 8.94
CA ASP A 60 1.51 13.86 9.05
C ASP A 60 2.94 14.04 8.49
N ASP A 61 3.92 14.25 9.38
CA ASP A 61 5.35 14.41 9.11
C ASP A 61 6.13 13.09 9.16
N LYS A 62 5.42 11.96 9.25
CA LYS A 62 5.97 10.61 9.32
C LYS A 62 5.45 9.71 8.20
N CYS A 63 6.25 8.68 7.93
CA CYS A 63 5.89 7.53 7.11
C CYS A 63 5.56 6.37 8.04
N TYR A 64 4.30 5.94 8.04
CA TYR A 64 3.85 4.77 8.77
C TYR A 64 3.91 3.54 7.87
N TYR A 65 4.79 2.58 8.20
CA TYR A 65 4.87 1.29 7.50
C TYR A 65 3.73 0.40 7.98
N ALA A 66 2.58 0.52 7.33
CA ALA A 66 1.32 -0.02 7.83
C ALA A 66 1.21 -1.54 7.63
N ASP A 67 1.71 -2.05 6.51
CA ASP A 67 1.69 -3.49 6.23
C ASP A 67 2.82 -3.92 5.29
N GLU A 68 3.12 -5.22 5.28
CA GLU A 68 4.16 -5.81 4.44
C GLU A 68 3.85 -7.27 4.02
N CYS A 69 4.33 -7.65 2.85
CA CYS A 69 4.40 -9.05 2.40
C CYS A 69 5.86 -9.33 2.06
N SER A 70 6.56 -10.11 2.87
CA SER A 70 8.00 -10.30 2.68
C SER A 70 8.50 -11.66 3.17
N ILE A 71 9.64 -12.10 2.63
CA ILE A 71 10.36 -13.32 3.05
C ILE A 71 10.95 -13.22 4.47
N SER A 72 11.12 -12.01 5.00
CA SER A 72 11.65 -11.75 6.34
C SER A 72 11.08 -10.42 6.85
N PRO A 73 10.88 -10.24 8.17
CA PRO A 73 10.35 -9.00 8.71
C PRO A 73 11.15 -7.76 8.27
N LEU A 74 10.43 -6.70 7.89
CA LEU A 74 11.01 -5.40 7.56
C LEU A 74 10.68 -4.37 8.65
N TRP A 75 9.67 -3.53 8.42
CA TRP A 75 9.39 -2.35 9.24
C TRP A 75 7.91 -2.18 9.61
N LYS A 76 7.06 -3.18 9.36
CA LYS A 76 5.63 -3.12 9.72
C LYS A 76 5.43 -2.64 11.17
N GLY A 77 4.54 -1.67 11.33
CA GLY A 77 4.22 -1.03 12.62
C GLY A 77 5.10 0.18 12.95
N GLN A 78 6.23 0.38 12.27
CA GLN A 78 7.17 1.47 12.57
C GLN A 78 6.79 2.77 11.88
N ARG A 79 7.27 3.88 12.45
CA ARG A 79 7.13 5.23 11.92
C ARG A 79 8.48 5.90 11.79
N PHE A 80 8.73 6.51 10.64
CA PHE A 80 9.97 7.25 10.38
C PHE A 80 9.65 8.69 9.96
N PRO A 81 10.47 9.68 10.32
CA PRO A 81 10.35 11.03 9.76
C PRO A 81 10.39 10.98 8.24
N MET A 82 9.53 11.76 7.57
CA MET A 82 9.52 11.80 6.10
C MET A 82 10.83 12.29 5.49
N SER A 83 11.62 13.07 6.24
CA SER A 83 12.95 13.53 5.83
C SER A 83 14.02 12.43 5.89
N ALA A 84 13.75 11.31 6.57
CA ALA A 84 14.73 10.29 6.91
C ALA A 84 14.48 8.94 6.22
N CYS A 85 13.58 8.86 5.24
CA CYS A 85 13.27 7.62 4.54
C CYS A 85 12.89 7.85 3.07
N ILE A 86 13.11 6.82 2.24
CA ILE A 86 12.80 6.85 0.80
C ILE A 86 11.30 6.99 0.55
N SER A 87 10.45 6.39 1.38
CA SER A 87 9.00 6.56 1.31
C SER A 87 8.58 8.01 1.49
N GLY A 88 9.24 8.72 2.42
CA GLY A 88 9.04 10.14 2.61
C GLY A 88 9.50 10.97 1.42
N TRP A 89 10.66 10.64 0.83
CA TRP A 89 11.13 11.27 -0.41
C TRP A 89 10.15 11.08 -1.57
N VAL A 90 9.67 9.85 -1.79
CA VAL A 90 8.70 9.51 -2.84
C VAL A 90 7.40 10.29 -2.66
N MET A 91 6.87 10.32 -1.43
CA MET A 91 5.62 11.03 -1.12
C MET A 91 5.74 12.55 -1.22
N ASN A 92 6.88 13.13 -0.83
CA ASN A 92 7.10 14.58 -0.88
C ASN A 92 7.33 15.08 -2.31
N ASN A 93 7.97 14.28 -3.15
CA ASN A 93 8.25 14.65 -4.53
C ASN A 93 7.16 14.21 -5.51
N SER A 94 6.21 13.37 -5.06
CA SER A 94 5.21 12.70 -5.91
C SER A 94 5.86 12.03 -7.13
N ARG A 95 7.01 11.38 -6.90
CA ARG A 95 7.84 10.76 -7.93
C ARG A 95 8.27 9.37 -7.51
N SER A 96 8.15 8.43 -8.44
CA SER A 96 8.67 7.08 -8.30
C SER A 96 10.20 7.08 -8.26
N VAL A 97 10.78 6.09 -7.59
CA VAL A 97 12.23 5.92 -7.50
C VAL A 97 12.62 4.47 -7.71
N VAL A 98 13.75 4.26 -8.39
CA VAL A 98 14.43 2.97 -8.53
C VAL A 98 15.83 3.13 -7.92
N ILE A 99 16.19 2.21 -7.04
CA ILE A 99 17.46 2.17 -6.33
C ILE A 99 18.10 0.80 -6.60
N PRO A 100 19.05 0.72 -7.55
CA PRO A 100 19.64 -0.56 -7.96
C PRO A 100 20.54 -1.20 -6.91
N ASP A 101 21.11 -0.38 -6.02
CA ASP A 101 21.88 -0.80 -4.86
C ASP A 101 21.73 0.22 -3.73
N VAL A 102 21.10 -0.21 -2.62
CA VAL A 102 20.86 0.62 -1.44
C VAL A 102 22.14 1.08 -0.75
N TYR A 103 23.27 0.41 -0.94
CA TYR A 103 24.56 0.81 -0.36
C TYR A 103 25.23 1.97 -1.11
N THR A 104 24.77 2.27 -2.32
CA THR A 104 25.34 3.31 -3.18
C THR A 104 24.50 4.58 -3.23
N ASP A 105 23.25 4.53 -2.74
CA ASP A 105 22.33 5.66 -2.77
C ASP A 105 22.42 6.48 -1.46
N SER A 106 22.92 7.71 -1.57
CA SER A 106 23.09 8.63 -0.44
C SER A 106 21.81 8.98 0.33
N ARG A 107 20.63 8.72 -0.23
CA ARG A 107 19.34 8.96 0.42
C ARG A 107 18.95 7.83 1.38
N ILE A 108 19.67 6.72 1.38
CA ILE A 108 19.37 5.54 2.19
C ILE A 108 20.03 5.65 3.58
N PRO A 109 19.26 5.54 4.68
CA PRO A 109 19.82 5.38 6.02
C PRO A 109 20.36 3.95 6.19
N LEU A 110 21.62 3.72 5.82
CA LEU A 110 22.22 2.37 5.74
C LEU A 110 22.08 1.53 7.00
N ASP A 111 22.11 2.14 8.19
CA ASP A 111 22.00 1.39 9.46
C ASP A 111 20.65 0.70 9.65
N VAL A 112 19.59 1.24 9.05
CA VAL A 112 18.26 0.62 9.03
C VAL A 112 18.24 -0.59 8.08
N TYR A 113 18.92 -0.49 6.94
CA TYR A 113 18.91 -1.51 5.89
C TYR A 113 19.89 -2.66 6.14
N LYS A 114 20.99 -2.43 6.87
CA LYS A 114 21.98 -3.47 7.24
C LYS A 114 21.39 -4.68 7.97
N ARG A 115 20.25 -4.50 8.65
CA ARG A 115 19.55 -5.57 9.39
C ARG A 115 18.50 -6.30 8.56
N THR A 116 18.34 -5.92 7.29
CA THR A 116 17.35 -6.47 6.36
C THR A 116 18.02 -7.23 5.23
N PHE A 117 17.25 -7.97 4.44
CA PHE A 117 17.76 -8.60 3.22
C PHE A 117 17.91 -7.61 2.05
N VAL A 118 17.39 -6.38 2.17
CA VAL A 118 17.23 -5.47 1.04
C VAL A 118 18.59 -5.09 0.44
N ARG A 119 18.70 -5.24 -0.88
CA ARG A 119 19.84 -4.81 -1.70
C ARG A 119 19.44 -3.84 -2.79
N SER A 120 18.26 -4.00 -3.39
CA SER A 120 17.71 -3.05 -4.35
C SER A 120 16.23 -2.83 -4.09
N MET A 121 15.68 -1.72 -4.59
CA MET A 121 14.27 -1.39 -4.39
C MET A 121 13.69 -0.50 -5.48
N ALA A 122 12.37 -0.54 -5.59
CA ALA A 122 11.57 0.41 -6.35
C ALA A 122 10.42 0.87 -5.46
N MET A 123 10.04 2.14 -5.58
CA MET A 123 8.96 2.68 -4.76
C MET A 123 8.19 3.73 -5.54
N VAL A 124 6.86 3.65 -5.44
CA VAL A 124 5.91 4.49 -6.19
C VAL A 124 4.96 5.21 -5.23
N PRO A 125 4.57 6.46 -5.50
CA PRO A 125 3.63 7.18 -4.66
C PRO A 125 2.20 6.70 -4.91
N ILE A 126 1.42 6.55 -3.84
CA ILE A 126 -0.03 6.40 -3.94
C ILE A 126 -0.62 7.80 -4.08
N ARG A 127 -1.18 8.09 -5.27
CA ARG A 127 -1.70 9.39 -5.73
C ARG A 127 -0.61 10.34 -6.25
N LYS A 128 -0.84 10.90 -7.45
CA LYS A 128 0.09 11.81 -8.15
C LYS A 128 0.23 13.20 -7.52
N TYR A 129 -0.74 13.64 -6.70
CA TYR A 129 -0.70 14.92 -6.00
C TYR A 129 -1.10 14.71 -4.54
N LYS A 130 -0.36 15.30 -3.60
CA LYS A 130 -0.55 15.10 -2.16
C LYS A 130 -0.63 13.60 -1.83
N ALA A 131 0.48 12.89 -2.07
CA ALA A 131 0.57 11.45 -1.93
C ALA A 131 0.06 11.00 -0.54
N LEU A 132 -0.89 10.05 -0.54
CA LEU A 132 -1.49 9.47 0.66
C LEU A 132 -0.60 8.40 1.28
N GLY A 133 0.33 7.87 0.48
CA GLY A 133 1.18 6.76 0.85
C GLY A 133 2.19 6.42 -0.24
N ALA A 134 2.87 5.31 -0.08
CA ALA A 134 3.80 4.74 -1.05
C ALA A 134 3.71 3.21 -1.04
N ILE A 135 3.96 2.59 -2.20
CA ILE A 135 4.14 1.14 -2.35
C ILE A 135 5.63 0.93 -2.62
N GLY A 136 6.29 0.14 -1.77
CA GLY A 136 7.71 -0.19 -1.89
C GLY A 136 7.91 -1.65 -2.20
N ASN A 137 8.82 -1.96 -3.11
CA ASN A 137 9.21 -3.31 -3.52
C ASN A 137 10.71 -3.48 -3.31
N TYR A 138 11.12 -4.64 -2.79
CA TYR A 138 12.48 -4.89 -2.34
C TYR A 138 12.98 -6.24 -2.82
N TRP A 139 14.26 -6.29 -3.18
CA TRP A 139 14.96 -7.51 -3.59
C TRP A 139 16.22 -7.73 -2.75
N SER A 140 16.56 -9.00 -2.55
CA SER A 140 17.74 -9.46 -1.82
C SER A 140 19.05 -9.40 -2.60
N TYR A 141 18.99 -8.92 -3.85
CA TYR A 141 20.14 -8.78 -4.74
C TYR A 141 20.09 -7.43 -5.49
N THR A 142 21.26 -6.98 -5.95
CA THR A 142 21.38 -5.78 -6.78
C THR A 142 20.74 -6.02 -8.14
N ARG A 143 19.84 -5.14 -8.55
CA ARG A 143 19.19 -5.22 -9.86
C ARG A 143 18.60 -3.89 -10.25
N TYR A 144 18.42 -3.67 -11.55
CA TYR A 144 17.59 -2.57 -12.05
C TYR A 144 16.14 -3.04 -12.18
N THR A 145 15.21 -2.22 -11.69
CA THR A 145 13.79 -2.35 -12.01
C THR A 145 13.57 -1.73 -13.39
N SER A 146 13.01 -2.50 -14.31
CA SER A 146 12.74 -2.04 -15.67
C SER A 146 11.65 -0.97 -15.69
N ALA A 147 11.60 -0.19 -16.76
CA ALA A 147 10.54 0.81 -16.94
C ALA A 147 9.14 0.17 -17.02
N GLU A 148 9.03 -1.08 -17.48
CA GLU A 148 7.78 -1.82 -17.53
C GLU A 148 7.31 -2.24 -16.13
N GLU A 149 8.20 -2.81 -15.32
CA GLU A 149 7.90 -3.16 -13.93
C GLU A 149 7.53 -1.92 -13.11
N LEU A 150 8.23 -0.80 -13.33
CA LEU A 150 7.92 0.45 -12.65
C LEU A 150 6.53 0.97 -13.05
N ARG A 151 6.19 0.94 -14.34
CA ARG A 151 4.85 1.30 -14.83
C ARG A 151 3.76 0.44 -14.22
N LEU A 152 3.97 -0.88 -14.12
CA LEU A 152 3.02 -1.77 -13.45
C LEU A 152 2.78 -1.40 -11.99
N LEU A 153 3.83 -1.01 -11.26
CA LEU A 153 3.70 -0.52 -9.89
C LEU A 153 2.96 0.83 -9.83
N GLU A 154 3.24 1.74 -10.76
CA GLU A 154 2.55 3.04 -10.85
C GLU A 154 1.05 2.87 -11.15
N ASP A 155 0.70 1.94 -12.05
CA ASP A 155 -0.70 1.60 -12.35
C ASP A 155 -1.40 1.00 -11.13
N LEU A 156 -0.74 0.06 -10.43
CA LEU A 156 -1.23 -0.48 -9.16
C LEU A 156 -1.45 0.63 -8.12
N ALA A 157 -0.51 1.57 -7.98
CA ALA A 157 -0.62 2.69 -7.06
C ALA A 157 -1.77 3.64 -7.43
N SER A 158 -2.05 3.82 -8.72
CA SER A 158 -3.18 4.61 -9.22
C SER A 158 -4.52 3.96 -8.86
N ILE A 159 -4.66 2.66 -9.09
CA ILE A 159 -5.87 1.89 -8.72
C ILE A 159 -6.05 1.90 -7.19
N THR A 160 -4.95 1.73 -6.46
CA THR A 160 -4.92 1.76 -4.99
C THR A 160 -5.44 3.09 -4.46
N ALA A 161 -5.05 4.23 -5.05
CA ALA A 161 -5.51 5.54 -4.61
C ALA A 161 -7.05 5.65 -4.67
N ALA A 162 -7.66 5.20 -5.77
CA ALA A 162 -9.12 5.17 -5.90
C ALA A 162 -9.78 4.22 -4.88
N ALA A 163 -9.18 3.05 -4.64
CA ALA A 163 -9.68 2.08 -3.66
C ALA A 163 -9.64 2.62 -2.23
N ILE A 164 -8.58 3.35 -1.84
CA ILE A 164 -8.49 4.02 -0.54
C ILE A 164 -9.61 5.05 -0.39
N GLU A 165 -9.81 5.91 -1.41
CA GLU A 165 -10.87 6.93 -1.38
C GLU A 165 -12.25 6.29 -1.19
N ASN A 166 -12.53 5.20 -1.91
CA ASN A 166 -13.77 4.44 -1.77
C ASN A 166 -13.93 3.81 -0.38
N ALA A 167 -12.88 3.16 0.15
CA ALA A 167 -12.92 2.51 1.46
C ALA A 167 -13.14 3.53 2.60
N LEU A 168 -12.50 4.70 2.51
CA LEU A 168 -12.68 5.79 3.48
C LEU A 168 -14.10 6.37 3.42
N LEU A 169 -14.63 6.59 2.22
CA LEU A 169 -16.03 7.04 2.04
C LEU A 169 -17.02 6.01 2.59
N PHE A 170 -16.79 4.73 2.33
CA PHE A 170 -17.64 3.66 2.84
C PHE A 170 -17.61 3.59 4.37
N SER A 171 -16.41 3.67 4.96
CA SER A 171 -16.24 3.68 6.42
C SER A 171 -16.96 4.86 7.08
N LYS A 172 -16.83 6.06 6.51
CA LYS A 172 -17.52 7.26 7.00
C LYS A 172 -19.05 7.14 6.90
N LEU A 173 -19.56 6.57 5.82
CA LEU A 173 -20.99 6.32 5.66
C LEU A 173 -21.51 5.36 6.74
N GLN A 174 -20.78 4.28 7.01
CA GLN A 174 -21.13 3.32 8.06
C GLN A 174 -21.12 3.95 9.46
N GLU A 175 -20.15 4.81 9.75
CA GLU A 175 -20.11 5.56 11.02
C GLU A 175 -21.33 6.47 11.17
N HIS A 176 -21.72 7.20 10.12
CA HIS A 176 -22.89 8.06 10.14
C HIS A 176 -24.20 7.27 10.30
N ILE A 177 -24.34 6.12 9.62
CA ILE A 177 -25.50 5.24 9.79
C ILE A 177 -25.62 4.77 11.24
N LYS A 178 -24.52 4.28 11.84
CA LYS A 178 -24.50 3.83 13.24
C LYS A 178 -24.83 4.95 14.22
N ALA A 179 -24.31 6.15 13.99
CA ALA A 179 -24.61 7.32 14.82
C ALA A 179 -26.11 7.67 14.77
N LEU A 180 -26.71 7.68 13.58
CA LEU A 180 -28.14 7.95 13.39
C LEU A 180 -29.02 6.86 14.04
N GLU A 181 -28.65 5.59 13.90
CA GLU A 181 -29.35 4.47 14.56
C GLU A 181 -29.29 4.59 16.08
N GLY A 182 -28.13 4.99 16.62
CA GLY A 182 -27.93 5.27 18.05
C GLY A 182 -28.86 6.38 18.54
N SER A 183 -28.84 7.55 17.89
CA SER A 183 -29.70 8.68 18.27
C SER A 183 -31.19 8.36 18.13
N ASN A 184 -31.60 7.63 17.10
CA ASN A 184 -32.99 7.24 16.91
C ASN A 184 -33.45 6.23 17.99
N SER A 185 -32.57 5.32 18.41
CA SER A 185 -32.84 4.39 19.50
C SER A 185 -33.01 5.11 20.84
N GLU A 186 -32.21 6.15 21.09
CA GLU A 186 -32.32 7.00 22.29
C GLU A 186 -33.63 7.80 22.31
N LEU A 187 -34.00 8.44 21.20
CA LEU A 187 -35.27 9.16 21.06
C LEU A 187 -36.48 8.24 21.31
N LYS A 188 -36.47 7.02 20.77
CA LYS A 188 -37.52 6.02 21.03
C LYS A 188 -37.62 5.65 22.50
N ARG A 189 -36.49 5.48 23.20
CA ARG A 189 -36.48 5.20 24.64
C ARG A 189 -37.06 6.35 25.45
N ILE A 190 -36.64 7.59 25.18
CA ILE A 190 -37.17 8.78 25.86
C ILE A 190 -38.68 8.89 25.65
N SER A 191 -39.15 8.76 24.40
CA SER A 191 -40.58 8.83 24.07
C SER A 191 -41.40 7.74 24.79
N SER A 192 -40.85 6.54 24.97
CA SER A 192 -41.53 5.45 25.69
C SER A 192 -41.61 5.64 27.21
N LEU A 193 -40.73 6.48 27.79
CA LEU A 193 -40.73 6.82 29.22
C LEU A 193 -41.60 8.04 29.55
N THR A 194 -41.89 8.89 28.57
CA THR A 194 -42.70 10.11 28.73
C THR A 194 -44.13 9.96 28.22
N SER A 195 -44.54 8.76 27.79
CA SER A 195 -45.93 8.48 27.42
C SER A 195 -46.74 8.14 28.68
N PRO A 196 -47.86 8.83 28.97
CA PRO A 196 -48.64 8.66 30.20
C PRO A 196 -49.35 7.31 30.31
#